data_AF-A0A2V2QE65-F1
#
_entry.id   AF-A0A2V2QE65-F1
#
_cell.length_a   1.000
_cell.length_b   1.000
_cell.length_c   1.000
_cell.angle_alpha   90.00
_cell.angle_beta   90.00
_cell.angle_gamma   90.00
#
_symmetry.space_group_name_H-M   'P 1'
#
loop_
_entity.id
_entity.type
_entity.pdbx_description
1 polymer ?
#
loop_
_entity_poly.entity_id
_entity_poly.type
_entity_poly.pdbx_seq_one_letter_code
_entity_poly.pdbx_strand_id
1 'polypeptide(L)' 'MEAERLIESGRRALAESRGALEVMAEAWQAQALARTVGSRLALLGPMELRGEARALGEIDGGCAAPDHPAAL' A
#
# COMPACT_ATOMS: atom_id res chain seq x y z
N MET A 1 17.23 -0.37 4.06
CA MET A 1 16.63 -1.40 3.17
C MET A 1 15.58 -0.75 2.26
N GLU A 2 15.15 -1.39 1.17
CA GLU A 2 14.18 -0.78 0.22
C GLU A 2 12.81 -0.53 0.85
N ALA A 3 12.34 -1.40 1.75
CA ALA A 3 11.09 -1.22 2.48
C ALA A 3 11.09 0.05 3.36
N GLU A 4 12.20 0.31 4.05
CA GLU A 4 12.35 1.52 4.89
C GLU A 4 12.30 2.79 4.03
N ARG A 5 12.87 2.75 2.82
CA ARG A 5 12.82 3.88 1.88
C ARG A 5 11.40 4.14 1.39
N LEU A 6 10.63 3.10 1.12
CA LEU A 6 9.22 3.23 0.74
C LEU A 6 8.38 3.83 1.87
N ILE A 7 8.59 3.38 3.12
CA ILE A 7 7.90 3.94 4.29
C ILE A 7 8.23 5.43 4.46
N GLU A 8 9.50 5.79 4.35
CA GLU A 8 9.91 7.19 4.46
C GLU A 8 9.35 8.05 3.33
N SER A 9 9.33 7.53 2.10
CA SER A 9 8.72 8.20 0.96
C SER A 9 7.24 8.49 1.19
N GLY A 10 6.47 7.51 1.66
CA GLY A 10 5.04 7.71 1.94
C GLY A 10 4.77 8.64 3.11
N ARG A 11 5.60 8.57 4.18
CA ARG A 11 5.54 9.53 5.30
C ARG A 11 5.76 10.96 4.82
N ARG A 12 6.74 11.17 3.94
CA ARG A 12 7.02 12.48 3.38
C ARG A 12 5.87 12.98 2.50
N ALA A 13 5.33 12.12 1.63
CA ALA A 13 4.17 12.46 0.80
C ALA A 13 2.93 12.84 1.64
N LEU A 14 2.66 12.11 2.73
CA LEU A 14 1.61 12.47 3.69
C LEU A 14 1.87 13.82 4.37
N ALA A 15 3.10 14.10 4.78
CA ALA A 15 3.47 15.37 5.41
C ALA A 15 3.37 16.57 4.47
N GLU A 16 3.57 16.34 3.17
CA GLU A 16 3.48 17.36 2.12
C GLU A 16 2.03 17.54 1.58
N SER A 17 1.13 16.60 1.88
CA SER A 17 -0.28 16.64 1.46
C SER A 17 -1.05 17.79 2.11
N ARG A 18 -1.79 18.56 1.31
CA ARG A 18 -2.53 19.76 1.73
C ARG A 18 -4.05 19.59 1.70
N GLY A 19 -4.55 18.46 1.19
CA GLY A 19 -5.98 18.21 1.04
C GLY A 19 -6.37 16.77 1.33
N ALA A 20 -7.64 16.58 1.67
CA ALA A 20 -8.20 15.25 1.96
C ALA A 20 -8.02 14.26 0.79
N LEU A 21 -8.11 14.73 -0.45
CA LEU A 21 -7.90 13.87 -1.63
C LEU A 21 -6.45 13.38 -1.76
N GLU A 22 -5.47 14.23 -1.45
CA GLU A 22 -4.04 13.87 -1.50
C GLU A 22 -3.70 12.86 -0.39
N VAL A 23 -4.20 13.10 0.82
CA VAL A 23 -4.09 12.14 1.94
C VAL A 23 -4.75 10.81 1.58
N MET A 24 -5.91 10.84 0.95
CA MET A 24 -6.60 9.62 0.55
C MET A 24 -5.87 8.86 -0.56
N ALA A 25 -5.28 9.57 -1.52
CA ALA A 25 -4.48 8.94 -2.56
C ALA A 25 -3.28 8.18 -1.97
N GLU A 26 -2.57 8.79 -1.03
CA GLU A 26 -1.43 8.16 -0.35
C GLU A 26 -1.88 6.97 0.52
N ALA A 27 -3.03 7.09 1.21
CA ALA A 27 -3.62 5.99 1.97
C ALA A 27 -4.02 4.80 1.07
N TRP A 28 -4.59 5.05 -0.10
CA TRP A 28 -4.93 4.01 -1.07
C TRP A 28 -3.70 3.33 -1.67
N GLN A 29 -2.65 4.08 -1.96
CA GLN A 29 -1.38 3.51 -2.42
C GLN A 29 -0.75 2.62 -1.35
N ALA A 30 -0.69 3.07 -0.10
CA ALA A 30 -0.21 2.27 1.02
C ALA A 30 -1.02 0.99 1.20
N GLN A 31 -2.35 1.06 1.03
CA GLN A 31 -3.22 -0.10 1.09
C GLN A 31 -3.01 -1.08 -0.07
N ALA A 32 -2.86 -0.58 -1.31
CA ALA A 32 -2.57 -1.41 -2.47
C ALA A 32 -1.23 -2.15 -2.33
N LEU A 33 -0.22 -1.46 -1.79
CA LEU A 33 1.08 -2.05 -1.47
C LEU A 33 0.95 -3.14 -0.40
N ALA A 34 0.28 -2.85 0.71
CA ALA A 34 0.05 -3.79 1.80
C ALA A 34 -0.67 -5.06 1.31
N ARG A 35 -1.74 -4.91 0.52
CA ARG A 35 -2.46 -6.03 -0.09
C ARG A 35 -1.55 -6.90 -0.96
N THR A 36 -0.77 -6.26 -1.83
CA THR A 36 0.11 -6.96 -2.79
C THR A 36 1.22 -7.72 -2.07
N VAL A 37 1.90 -7.07 -1.12
CA VAL A 37 2.98 -7.68 -0.33
C VAL A 37 2.43 -8.77 0.58
N GLY A 38 1.33 -8.52 1.29
CA GLY A 38 0.66 -9.48 2.16
C GLY A 38 0.22 -10.73 1.39
N SER A 39 -0.46 -10.57 0.26
CA SER A 39 -0.88 -11.69 -0.59
C SER A 39 0.31 -12.52 -1.07
N ARG A 40 1.40 -11.86 -1.50
CA ARG A 40 2.61 -12.54 -1.95
C ARG A 40 3.29 -13.32 -0.82
N LEU A 41 3.37 -12.73 0.38
CA LEU A 41 3.96 -13.37 1.55
C LEU A 41 3.08 -14.52 2.09
N ALA A 42 1.76 -14.40 2.04
CA ALA A 42 0.86 -15.49 2.40
C ALA A 42 1.06 -16.71 1.49
N LEU A 43 1.36 -16.49 0.21
CA LEU A 43 1.58 -17.55 -0.78
C LEU A 43 3.00 -18.15 -0.71
N LEU A 44 4.03 -17.31 -0.66
CA LEU A 44 5.44 -17.71 -0.84
C LEU A 44 6.27 -17.65 0.44
N GLY A 45 5.74 -17.05 1.50
CA GLY A 45 6.49 -16.75 2.72
C GLY A 45 6.62 -17.93 3.69
N PRO A 46 7.43 -17.72 4.75
CA PRO A 46 7.60 -18.66 5.87
C PRO A 46 6.26 -18.99 6.52
N MET A 47 6.07 -20.25 6.92
CA MET A 47 4.78 -20.74 7.41
C MET A 47 4.30 -19.98 8.64
N GLU A 48 5.23 -19.54 9.48
CA GLU A 48 5.01 -18.81 10.72
C GLU A 48 4.35 -17.44 10.47
N LEU A 49 4.63 -16.83 9.31
CA LEU A 49 4.17 -15.48 8.97
C LEU A 49 2.93 -15.49 8.06
N ARG A 50 2.51 -16.64 7.53
CA ARG A 50 1.42 -16.69 6.53
C ARG A 50 0.08 -16.18 7.06
N GLY A 51 -0.20 -16.42 8.34
CA GLY A 51 -1.44 -15.94 8.98
C GLY A 51 -1.51 -14.41 8.99
N GLU A 52 -0.45 -13.75 9.47
CA GLU A 52 -0.35 -12.29 9.50
C GLU A 52 -0.29 -11.70 8.10
N ALA A 53 0.46 -12.32 7.19
CA ALA A 53 0.55 -11.91 5.80
C ALA A 53 -0.80 -11.98 5.08
N ARG A 54 -1.62 -12.98 5.39
CA ARG A 54 -2.97 -13.12 4.85
C ARG A 54 -3.88 -12.01 5.35
N ALA A 55 -3.86 -11.72 6.65
CA ALA A 55 -4.62 -10.60 7.22
C ALA A 55 -4.21 -9.25 6.59
N LEU A 56 -2.92 -9.06 6.31
CA LEU A 56 -2.41 -7.89 5.59
C LEU A 56 -2.86 -7.85 4.12
N GLY A 57 -2.96 -9.01 3.47
CA GLY A 57 -3.44 -9.18 2.09
C GLY A 57 -4.94 -8.91 1.91
N GLU A 58 -5.72 -9.17 2.96
CA GLU A 58 -7.18 -9.05 2.99
C GLU A 58 -7.66 -7.68 3.48
N ILE A 59 -6.76 -6.69 3.60
CA ILE A 59 -7.14 -5.30 3.87
C ILE A 59 -7.94 -4.77 2.69
N ASP A 60 -9.26 -4.89 2.77
CA ASP A 60 -10.14 -4.24 1.81
C ASP A 60 -10.16 -2.73 2.05
N GLY A 61 -10.12 -1.98 0.97
CA GLY A 61 -10.50 -0.59 0.99
C GLY A 61 -11.04 -0.23 -0.37
N GLY A 62 -12.07 0.61 -0.28
CA GLY A 62 -12.95 1.01 -1.37
C GLY A 62 -12.22 1.05 -2.70
N CYS A 63 -12.63 0.16 -3.57
CA CYS A 63 -12.19 0.04 -4.94
C CYS A 63 -12.22 1.39 -5.66
N ALA A 64 -11.06 1.87 -6.08
CA ALA A 64 -10.86 2.51 -7.37
C ALA A 64 -9.37 2.44 -7.68
N ALA A 65 -9.01 1.79 -8.79
CA ALA A 65 -7.72 2.02 -9.39
C ALA A 65 -7.58 3.53 -9.64
N PRO A 66 -6.44 4.17 -9.34
CA PRO A 66 -6.20 5.49 -9.87
C PRO A 66 -6.16 5.34 -11.39
N ASP A 67 -7.19 5.86 -12.08
CA ASP A 67 -7.06 6.24 -13.48
C ASP A 67 -5.90 7.23 -13.52
N HIS A 68 -4.71 6.71 -13.88
CA HIS A 68 -3.60 7.57 -14.23
C HIS A 68 -4.06 8.37 -15.45
N PRO A 69 -4.07 9.71 -15.42
CA PRO A 69 -4.20 10.44 -16.66
C PRO A 69 -2.95 10.09 -17.46
N ALA A 70 -3.12 9.27 -18.50
CA ALA A 70 -2.13 9.14 -19.55
C ALA A 70 -1.92 10.55 -20.10
N ALA A 71 -0.84 11.20 -19.67
CA ALA A 71 -0.25 12.27 -20.42
C ALA A 71 0.17 11.66 -21.76
N LEU A 72 -0.66 11.87 -22.79
CA LEU A 72 -0.33 12.20 -24.18
C LEU A 72 -1.62 12.40 -24.99
#